data_AF-A0A1I6NSA3-F1
#
_entry.id   AF-A0A1I6NSA3-F1
#
_cell.length_a   1.000
_cell.length_b   1.000
_cell.length_c   1.000
_cell.angle_alpha   90.00
_cell.angle_beta   90.00
_cell.angle_gamma   90.00
#
_symmetry.space_group_name_H-M   'P 1'
#
loop_
_entity.id
_entity.type
_entity.pdbx_description
1 polymer ?
#
loop_
_entity_poly.entity_id
_entity_poly.type
_entity_poly.pdbx_seq_one_letter_code
_entity_poly.pdbx_strand_id
1 'polypeptide(L)'
;MKKTLLTVLMSSSAILLTACGSGDDDWNISGGEQIPVNNIQNPVVNTPEPYTKSSIATASESVLMTYKMLGVSGKEVQATALVFTPKVAAPVGGWPIVVWAHGTTGVADQCAPSGSALNAYVQAMIDQFLAAGYVVVAPDYEGLGEPMNDQLHPFLNLKSESYAITDAVVAARNYLGSKVSKQWMTVGHSQGGHAALGAAQYAVRANLDYKGTVAVAPASNLALILAEGEKAAAAEADLNKKIEALAALDTFTALITAGLRNQNSSLQYNQVFKSPTDLIADDAETDCYDGVKAKFKTGMDNYGGVITSYPRTQTGFMTLAPVQKFLTTDSQPLQVEIKTPIIVYQGELDTTVPQKVTEFLLNGAAAKKSQITYRPNDTYDHGTAFVYNIANIVNDVKGMMPTTTPIP
;
A
#
# COMPACT_ATOMS: atom_id res chain seq x y z
N MET A 1 63.39 46.57 25.33
CA MET A 1 62.00 46.62 25.80
C MET A 1 61.12 45.86 24.81
N LYS A 2 60.27 44.95 25.34
CA LYS A 2 59.08 44.30 24.72
C LYS A 2 59.34 43.47 23.44
N LYS A 3 59.58 42.17 23.58
CA LYS A 3 58.62 41.04 23.55
C LYS A 3 57.84 40.94 22.22
N THR A 4 58.22 39.96 21.40
CA THR A 4 57.34 39.34 20.40
C THR A 4 57.53 37.83 20.41
N LEU A 5 56.39 37.16 20.39
CA LEU A 5 56.17 35.75 20.72
C LEU A 5 56.72 34.78 19.68
N LEU A 6 57.15 33.64 20.22
CA LEU A 6 57.40 32.37 19.57
C LEU A 6 56.04 31.70 19.27
N THR A 7 55.78 31.23 18.04
CA THR A 7 55.02 29.97 17.86
C THR A 7 55.44 29.27 16.57
N VAL A 8 55.91 28.06 16.82
CA VAL A 8 56.45 27.00 15.95
C VAL A 8 55.52 26.63 14.78
N LEU A 9 56.07 26.72 13.56
CA LEU A 9 55.63 25.96 12.39
C LEU A 9 56.42 24.64 12.38
N MET A 10 55.75 23.50 12.57
CA MET A 10 56.31 22.19 12.25
C MET A 10 55.90 21.78 10.84
N SER A 11 56.86 21.94 9.95
CA SER A 11 57.01 21.26 8.66
C SER A 11 57.22 19.76 8.85
N SER A 12 56.55 18.92 8.06
CA SER A 12 56.98 17.56 7.68
C SER A 12 56.17 17.14 6.46
N SER A 13 56.66 17.36 5.25
CA SER A 13 57.44 16.40 4.46
C SER A 13 56.61 15.90 3.29
N ALA A 14 56.72 16.60 2.17
CA ALA A 14 56.34 16.09 0.87
C ALA A 14 57.45 15.15 0.38
N ILE A 15 57.09 13.91 0.04
CA ILE A 15 57.81 13.12 -0.96
C ILE A 15 56.78 12.53 -1.92
N LEU A 16 57.06 12.79 -3.19
CA LEU A 16 56.32 12.52 -4.40
C LEU A 16 56.16 11.03 -4.72
N LEU A 17 54.97 10.65 -5.18
CA LEU A 17 54.83 9.68 -6.28
C LEU A 17 53.75 10.22 -7.23
N THR A 18 54.20 10.69 -8.39
CA THR A 18 53.37 11.00 -9.55
C THR A 18 53.04 9.72 -10.31
N ALA A 19 51.75 9.49 -10.58
CA ALA A 19 51.32 8.77 -11.77
C ALA A 19 49.98 9.37 -12.24
N CYS A 20 49.99 9.93 -13.44
CA CYS A 20 48.84 10.51 -14.13
C CYS A 20 47.82 9.42 -14.49
N GLY A 21 46.52 9.75 -14.44
CA GLY A 21 45.47 8.88 -14.98
C GLY A 21 44.05 9.44 -14.83
N SER A 22 43.74 10.47 -15.62
CA SER A 22 42.43 10.79 -16.26
C SER A 22 41.11 10.28 -15.65
N GLY A 23 40.23 11.22 -15.27
CA GLY A 23 38.74 11.18 -15.34
C GLY A 23 38.01 10.13 -14.48
N ASP A 24 36.86 10.33 -13.88
CA ASP A 24 35.86 11.40 -13.87
C ASP A 24 35.06 11.23 -12.55
N ASP A 25 34.58 12.34 -11.99
CA ASP A 25 33.41 12.48 -11.10
C ASP A 25 33.03 11.31 -10.16
N ASP A 26 33.71 11.21 -9.00
CA ASP A 26 33.14 10.53 -7.84
C ASP A 26 32.06 11.41 -7.20
N TRP A 27 30.83 11.28 -7.70
CA TRP A 27 29.64 11.69 -6.96
C TRP A 27 29.37 10.69 -5.84
N ASN A 28 29.89 11.01 -4.65
CA ASN A 28 29.39 10.46 -3.40
C ASN A 28 27.90 10.86 -3.22
N ILE A 29 26.99 9.99 -3.68
CA ILE A 29 25.57 10.07 -3.27
C ILE A 29 25.45 9.40 -1.90
N SER A 30 25.74 10.17 -0.86
CA SER A 30 25.27 9.89 0.49
C SER A 30 23.84 10.44 0.63
N GLY A 31 22.86 9.57 0.91
CA GLY A 31 21.52 10.03 1.29
C GLY A 31 20.32 9.10 1.06
N GLY A 32 20.49 7.86 0.60
CA GLY A 32 19.39 6.90 0.55
C GLY A 32 19.20 6.18 1.89
N GLU A 33 17.98 6.13 2.43
CA GLU A 33 17.66 5.22 3.54
C GLU A 33 17.93 3.78 3.08
N GLN A 34 18.83 3.08 3.77
CA GLN A 34 19.12 1.69 3.48
C GLN A 34 17.89 0.84 3.83
N ILE A 35 17.27 0.21 2.83
CA ILE A 35 16.12 -0.69 3.05
C ILE A 35 16.64 -1.94 3.79
N PRO A 36 16.20 -2.20 5.03
CA PRO A 36 16.64 -3.37 5.77
C PRO A 36 16.06 -4.64 5.13
N VAL A 37 16.94 -5.58 4.80
CA VAL A 37 16.55 -6.95 4.42
C VAL A 37 15.85 -7.63 5.60
N ASN A 38 14.78 -8.37 5.33
CA ASN A 38 14.09 -9.16 6.35
C ASN A 38 15.04 -10.23 6.91
N ASN A 39 15.28 -10.14 8.22
CA ASN A 39 16.11 -11.05 9.00
C ASN A 39 15.35 -11.65 10.20
N ILE A 40 14.01 -11.58 10.17
CA ILE A 40 13.12 -12.04 11.24
C ILE A 40 13.28 -13.54 11.41
N GLN A 41 13.53 -13.97 12.65
CA GLN A 41 13.66 -15.38 13.00
C GLN A 41 12.28 -15.97 13.32
N ASN A 42 12.01 -17.16 12.77
CA ASN A 42 10.72 -17.84 12.88
C ASN A 42 9.57 -16.88 12.49
N PRO A 43 9.50 -16.45 11.22
CA PRO A 43 8.59 -15.39 10.79
C PRO A 43 7.10 -15.78 10.90
N VAL A 44 6.79 -17.06 11.09
CA VAL A 44 5.44 -17.58 11.31
C VAL A 44 5.25 -17.80 12.81
N VAL A 45 4.23 -17.20 13.42
CA VAL A 45 4.05 -17.17 14.88
C VAL A 45 3.52 -18.51 15.41
N ASN A 46 2.55 -19.10 14.73
CA ASN A 46 1.90 -20.36 15.07
C ASN A 46 1.58 -21.16 13.80
N THR A 47 1.11 -22.40 13.95
CA THR A 47 0.60 -23.15 12.79
C THR A 47 -0.56 -22.40 12.17
N PRO A 48 -0.54 -22.10 10.85
CA PRO A 48 -1.65 -21.42 10.19
C PRO A 48 -2.98 -22.15 10.39
N GLU A 49 -4.04 -21.40 10.64
CA GLU A 49 -5.36 -21.93 10.93
C GLU A 49 -6.21 -22.03 9.65
N PRO A 50 -7.14 -22.99 9.53
CA PRO A 50 -8.02 -23.07 8.37
C PRO A 50 -8.86 -21.80 8.18
N TYR A 51 -8.77 -21.18 7.00
CA TYR A 51 -9.66 -20.10 6.61
C TYR A 51 -10.96 -20.68 6.06
N THR A 52 -12.08 -20.37 6.74
CA THR A 52 -13.40 -20.98 6.45
C THR A 52 -14.46 -19.97 6.00
N LYS A 53 -14.14 -18.68 5.92
CA LYS A 53 -15.13 -17.63 5.60
C LYS A 53 -15.47 -17.57 4.10
N SER A 54 -14.59 -18.06 3.23
CA SER A 54 -14.86 -18.24 1.79
C SER A 54 -14.38 -19.62 1.34
N SER A 55 -15.07 -20.22 0.37
CA SER A 55 -14.64 -21.47 -0.26
C SER A 55 -14.00 -21.15 -1.62
N ILE A 56 -12.70 -21.40 -1.74
CA ILE A 56 -11.96 -21.21 -3.00
C ILE A 56 -11.84 -22.57 -3.68
N ALA A 57 -12.58 -22.76 -4.78
CA ALA A 57 -12.77 -24.08 -5.38
C ALA A 57 -11.47 -24.70 -5.91
N THR A 58 -10.52 -23.88 -6.31
CA THR A 58 -9.22 -24.30 -6.87
C THR A 58 -8.10 -24.42 -5.83
N ALA A 59 -8.38 -24.09 -4.56
CA ALA A 59 -7.42 -24.20 -3.47
C ALA A 59 -7.39 -25.61 -2.88
N SER A 60 -6.20 -26.20 -2.72
CA SER A 60 -6.01 -27.42 -1.94
C SER A 60 -5.99 -27.14 -0.44
N GLU A 61 -5.62 -25.90 -0.08
CA GLU A 61 -5.52 -25.41 1.29
C GLU A 61 -5.80 -23.90 1.28
N SER A 62 -6.52 -23.43 2.30
CA SER A 62 -6.79 -22.01 2.54
C SER A 62 -6.58 -21.78 4.02
N VAL A 63 -5.60 -20.97 4.38
CA VAL A 63 -5.22 -20.75 5.78
C VAL A 63 -5.08 -19.27 6.11
N LEU A 64 -5.36 -18.93 7.37
CA LEU A 64 -4.97 -17.69 8.02
C LEU A 64 -3.61 -17.90 8.69
N MET A 65 -2.61 -17.15 8.26
CA MET A 65 -1.26 -17.17 8.79
C MET A 65 -0.99 -15.89 9.57
N THR A 66 -0.67 -16.01 10.85
CA THR A 66 -0.08 -14.93 11.63
C THR A 66 1.43 -14.92 11.43
N TYR A 67 1.97 -13.78 11.02
CA TYR A 67 3.38 -13.59 10.73
C TYR A 67 3.95 -12.35 11.42
N LYS A 68 5.27 -12.32 11.55
CA LYS A 68 6.03 -11.21 12.10
C LYS A 68 6.50 -10.29 10.98
N MET A 69 6.42 -8.99 11.22
CA MET A 69 6.93 -7.96 10.33
C MET A 69 7.61 -6.83 11.11
N LEU A 70 8.40 -6.01 10.42
CA LEU A 70 8.88 -4.76 11.00
C LEU A 70 7.78 -3.70 10.88
N GLY A 71 7.26 -3.23 12.02
CA GLY A 71 6.19 -2.24 12.07
C GLY A 71 6.65 -0.80 11.94
N VAL A 72 5.71 0.13 11.78
CA VAL A 72 5.98 1.59 11.71
C VAL A 72 6.60 2.13 13.00
N SER A 73 6.43 1.45 14.12
CA SER A 73 7.08 1.77 15.39
C SER A 73 8.58 1.45 15.42
N GLY A 74 9.12 0.81 14.37
CA GLY A 74 10.50 0.33 14.30
C GLY A 74 10.75 -0.96 15.10
N LYS A 75 9.69 -1.62 15.56
CA LYS A 75 9.74 -2.87 16.32
C LYS A 75 9.15 -4.03 15.50
N GLU A 76 9.51 -5.26 15.87
CA GLU A 76 8.81 -6.44 15.37
C GLU A 76 7.37 -6.42 15.91
N VAL A 77 6.40 -6.53 15.00
CA VAL A 77 4.96 -6.62 15.27
C VAL A 77 4.39 -7.85 14.57
N GLN A 78 3.17 -8.23 14.93
CA GLN A 78 2.43 -9.32 14.28
C GLN A 78 1.40 -8.74 13.31
N ALA A 79 1.17 -9.46 12.21
CA ALA A 79 0.10 -9.19 11.25
C ALA A 79 -0.44 -10.53 10.73
N THR A 80 -1.56 -10.48 10.01
CA THR A 80 -2.22 -11.65 9.45
C THR A 80 -2.23 -11.63 7.92
N ALA A 81 -2.21 -12.82 7.31
CA ALA A 81 -2.32 -12.99 5.87
C ALA A 81 -3.08 -14.27 5.55
N LEU A 82 -3.96 -14.20 4.56
CA LEU A 82 -4.51 -15.41 3.94
C LEU A 82 -3.47 -16.01 2.99
N VAL A 83 -3.33 -17.33 3.01
CA VAL A 83 -2.50 -18.09 2.08
C VAL A 83 -3.35 -19.15 1.41
N PHE A 84 -3.38 -19.13 0.09
CA PHE A 84 -4.12 -20.09 -0.74
C PHE A 84 -3.14 -20.92 -1.57
N THR A 85 -3.20 -22.24 -1.39
CA THR A 85 -2.33 -23.19 -2.09
C THR A 85 -3.07 -23.83 -3.26
N PRO A 86 -2.49 -23.89 -4.48
CA PRO A 86 -3.17 -24.47 -5.65
C PRO A 86 -3.40 -25.98 -5.55
N LYS A 87 -4.51 -26.45 -6.13
CA LYS A 87 -4.71 -27.89 -6.43
C LYS A 87 -3.82 -28.41 -7.55
N VAL A 88 -3.44 -27.54 -8.50
CA VAL A 88 -2.58 -27.94 -9.62
C VAL A 88 -1.17 -28.26 -9.12
N ALA A 89 -0.54 -29.27 -9.72
CA ALA A 89 0.79 -29.70 -9.30
C ALA A 89 1.81 -28.55 -9.37
N ALA A 90 2.74 -28.51 -8.40
CA ALA A 90 3.79 -27.51 -8.39
C ALA A 90 4.71 -27.64 -9.62
N PRO A 91 5.07 -26.53 -10.29
CA PRO A 91 6.05 -26.55 -11.36
C PRO A 91 7.45 -26.90 -10.82
N VAL A 92 8.39 -27.17 -11.71
CA VAL A 92 9.80 -27.40 -11.32
C VAL A 92 10.32 -26.15 -10.60
N GLY A 93 10.74 -26.32 -9.35
CA GLY A 93 11.20 -25.22 -8.50
C GLY A 93 10.13 -24.63 -7.56
N GLY A 94 8.90 -25.16 -7.57
CA GLY A 94 7.80 -24.76 -6.69
C GLY A 94 6.90 -23.67 -7.26
N TRP A 95 5.69 -23.53 -6.72
CA TRP A 95 4.76 -22.49 -7.15
C TRP A 95 5.35 -21.09 -6.94
N PRO A 96 5.34 -20.20 -7.95
CA PRO A 96 5.56 -18.77 -7.72
C PRO A 96 4.42 -18.14 -6.91
N ILE A 97 4.69 -17.01 -6.26
CA ILE A 97 3.76 -16.34 -5.34
C ILE A 97 3.21 -15.07 -5.97
N VAL A 98 1.89 -14.95 -6.04
CA VAL A 98 1.20 -13.68 -6.32
C VAL A 98 0.68 -13.13 -5.01
N VAL A 99 1.07 -11.91 -4.66
CA VAL A 99 0.47 -11.21 -3.54
C VAL A 99 -0.73 -10.42 -4.04
N TRP A 100 -1.91 -10.68 -3.49
CA TRP A 100 -3.06 -9.82 -3.66
C TRP A 100 -3.10 -8.80 -2.52
N ALA A 101 -2.84 -7.53 -2.85
CA ALA A 101 -2.96 -6.40 -1.96
C ALA A 101 -4.40 -5.86 -2.02
N HIS A 102 -5.13 -5.91 -0.90
CA HIS A 102 -6.52 -5.48 -0.84
C HIS A 102 -6.67 -3.95 -0.88
N GLY A 103 -7.82 -3.50 -1.37
CA GLY A 103 -8.25 -2.09 -1.30
C GLY A 103 -8.80 -1.75 0.09
N THR A 104 -9.25 -0.51 0.26
CA THR A 104 -9.71 -0.02 1.57
C THR A 104 -10.91 -0.79 2.11
N THR A 105 -10.77 -1.31 3.32
CA THR A 105 -11.84 -1.96 4.11
C THR A 105 -12.16 -1.20 5.39
N GLY A 106 -11.19 -0.46 5.95
CA GLY A 106 -11.28 0.26 7.22
C GLY A 106 -9.93 0.28 7.91
N VAL A 107 -9.88 0.73 9.17
CA VAL A 107 -8.65 0.76 9.98
C VAL A 107 -8.78 0.03 11.32
N ALA A 108 -10.00 -0.34 11.72
CA ALA A 108 -10.24 -1.19 12.87
C ALA A 108 -9.87 -2.65 12.56
N ASP A 109 -9.42 -3.40 13.57
CA ASP A 109 -8.96 -4.79 13.40
C ASP A 109 -9.97 -5.67 12.66
N GLN A 110 -11.26 -5.52 13.00
CA GLN A 110 -12.36 -6.28 12.40
C GLN A 110 -12.55 -6.05 10.89
N CYS A 111 -11.92 -5.00 10.34
CA CYS A 111 -11.98 -4.68 8.92
C CYS A 111 -10.95 -5.46 8.08
N ALA A 112 -10.11 -6.28 8.71
CA ALA A 112 -9.23 -7.20 7.98
C ALA A 112 -10.02 -8.11 7.03
N PRO A 113 -9.63 -8.20 5.75
CA PRO A 113 -10.23 -9.16 4.81
C PRO A 113 -10.23 -10.61 5.32
N SER A 114 -9.23 -11.02 6.10
CA SER A 114 -9.16 -12.37 6.68
C SER A 114 -10.25 -12.70 7.70
N GLY A 115 -10.83 -11.69 8.35
CA GLY A 115 -11.91 -11.86 9.33
C GLY A 115 -13.28 -12.14 8.71
N SER A 116 -13.42 -11.91 7.40
CA SER A 116 -14.71 -11.89 6.69
C SER A 116 -14.69 -12.76 5.41
N ALA A 117 -15.87 -12.95 4.82
CA ALA A 117 -15.96 -13.55 3.49
C ALA A 117 -15.41 -12.57 2.44
N LEU A 118 -14.54 -13.05 1.55
CA LEU A 118 -14.04 -12.26 0.44
C LEU A 118 -15.17 -11.99 -0.56
N ASN A 119 -15.14 -10.86 -1.24
CA ASN A 119 -16.13 -10.59 -2.29
C ASN A 119 -15.93 -11.53 -3.50
N ALA A 120 -17.00 -11.77 -4.26
CA ALA A 120 -17.01 -12.76 -5.34
C ALA A 120 -15.97 -12.48 -6.45
N TYR A 121 -15.67 -11.21 -6.72
CA TYR A 121 -14.67 -10.84 -7.73
C TYR A 121 -13.25 -11.18 -7.29
N VAL A 122 -12.93 -10.93 -6.01
CA VAL A 122 -11.66 -11.36 -5.41
C VAL A 122 -11.56 -12.88 -5.40
N GLN A 123 -12.62 -13.59 -5.00
CA GLN A 123 -12.64 -15.06 -5.06
C GLN A 123 -12.36 -15.57 -6.48
N ALA A 124 -13.01 -14.99 -7.50
CA ALA A 124 -12.81 -15.36 -8.90
C ALA A 124 -11.38 -15.07 -9.41
N MET A 125 -10.75 -13.98 -8.94
CA MET A 125 -9.36 -13.68 -9.25
C MET A 125 -8.39 -14.68 -8.59
N ILE A 126 -8.61 -14.98 -7.30
CA ILE A 126 -7.82 -15.98 -6.57
C ILE A 126 -7.96 -17.35 -7.25
N ASP A 127 -9.17 -17.76 -7.62
CA ASP A 127 -9.41 -19.02 -8.33
C ASP A 127 -8.63 -19.08 -9.65
N GLN A 128 -8.59 -17.98 -10.41
CA GLN A 128 -7.83 -17.92 -11.66
C GLN A 128 -6.32 -17.99 -11.43
N PHE A 129 -5.78 -17.37 -10.38
CA PHE A 129 -4.36 -17.47 -10.03
C PHE A 129 -3.97 -18.87 -9.60
N LEU A 130 -4.78 -19.50 -8.73
CA LEU A 130 -4.54 -20.87 -8.30
C LEU A 130 -4.64 -21.86 -9.46
N ALA A 131 -5.64 -21.73 -10.33
CA ALA A 131 -5.76 -22.53 -11.54
C ALA A 131 -4.58 -22.34 -12.50
N ALA A 132 -3.96 -21.16 -12.50
CA ALA A 132 -2.76 -20.86 -13.25
C ALA A 132 -1.45 -21.30 -12.57
N GLY A 133 -1.51 -21.90 -11.37
CA GLY A 133 -0.33 -22.42 -10.67
C GLY A 133 0.42 -21.41 -9.81
N TYR A 134 -0.26 -20.38 -9.32
CA TYR A 134 0.30 -19.41 -8.37
C TYR A 134 -0.24 -19.66 -6.97
N VAL A 135 0.63 -19.69 -5.96
CA VAL A 135 0.19 -19.48 -4.58
C VAL A 135 -0.26 -18.03 -4.42
N VAL A 136 -1.40 -17.80 -3.78
CA VAL A 136 -1.85 -16.45 -3.47
C VAL A 136 -1.61 -16.14 -1.99
N VAL A 137 -0.93 -15.03 -1.72
CA VAL A 137 -0.75 -14.47 -0.38
C VAL A 137 -1.53 -13.16 -0.31
N ALA A 138 -2.37 -12.97 0.70
CA ALA A 138 -3.18 -11.77 0.87
C ALA A 138 -3.02 -11.23 2.30
N PRO A 139 -2.04 -10.34 2.54
CA PRO A 139 -1.82 -9.75 3.84
C PRO A 139 -2.95 -8.77 4.20
N ASP A 140 -3.33 -8.75 5.48
CA ASP A 140 -4.31 -7.78 6.03
C ASP A 140 -3.69 -6.40 6.29
N TYR A 141 -2.36 -6.27 6.24
CA TYR A 141 -1.58 -5.10 6.66
C TYR A 141 -1.42 -4.94 8.19
N GLU A 142 -0.43 -4.12 8.58
CA GLU A 142 -0.10 -3.84 9.97
C GLU A 142 -1.30 -3.26 10.73
N GLY A 143 -1.62 -3.76 11.92
CA GLY A 143 -2.73 -3.24 12.75
C GLY A 143 -4.14 -3.53 12.19
N LEU A 144 -4.25 -4.46 11.25
CA LEU A 144 -5.52 -5.07 10.86
C LEU A 144 -5.50 -6.55 11.28
N GLY A 145 -6.66 -7.07 11.67
CA GLY A 145 -6.84 -8.46 12.03
C GLY A 145 -6.22 -8.78 13.39
N GLU A 146 -5.61 -9.96 13.50
CA GLU A 146 -4.97 -10.38 14.76
C GLU A 146 -3.49 -9.98 14.82
N PRO A 147 -2.96 -9.63 16.00
CA PRO A 147 -3.65 -9.51 17.29
C PRO A 147 -4.53 -8.26 17.39
N MET A 148 -5.78 -8.42 17.86
CA MET A 148 -6.71 -7.29 18.02
C MET A 148 -6.30 -6.33 19.15
N ASN A 149 -6.61 -5.04 18.96
CA ASN A 149 -6.39 -3.91 19.87
C ASN A 149 -4.92 -3.70 20.26
N ASP A 150 -3.97 -4.20 19.46
CA ASP A 150 -2.54 -4.03 19.69
C ASP A 150 -2.05 -2.66 19.21
N GLN A 151 -2.50 -2.23 18.02
CA GLN A 151 -2.11 -0.98 17.39
C GLN A 151 -3.10 -0.54 16.30
N LEU A 152 -3.13 0.76 16.00
CA LEU A 152 -3.95 1.29 14.89
C LEU A 152 -3.31 0.97 13.54
N HIS A 153 -4.09 0.53 12.55
CA HIS A 153 -3.60 0.35 11.18
C HIS A 153 -3.05 1.68 10.61
N PRO A 154 -1.75 1.78 10.24
CA PRO A 154 -1.18 2.99 9.63
C PRO A 154 -1.63 3.09 8.15
N PHE A 155 -2.91 3.39 7.96
CA PHE A 155 -3.59 3.47 6.67
C PHE A 155 -2.86 4.30 5.63
N LEU A 156 -2.60 3.71 4.46
CA LEU A 156 -1.87 4.34 3.35
C LEU A 156 -0.46 4.84 3.72
N ASN A 157 0.14 4.31 4.78
CA ASN A 157 1.57 4.44 5.01
C ASN A 157 2.31 3.48 4.08
N LEU A 158 2.94 4.01 3.04
CA LEU A 158 3.54 3.21 1.97
C LEU A 158 4.55 2.20 2.51
N LYS A 159 5.42 2.63 3.44
CA LYS A 159 6.46 1.76 3.99
C LYS A 159 5.86 0.61 4.80
N SER A 160 4.86 0.89 5.64
CA SER A 160 4.16 -0.13 6.42
C SER A 160 3.51 -1.19 5.53
N GLU A 161 2.69 -0.77 4.57
CA GLU A 161 1.99 -1.68 3.65
C GLU A 161 2.97 -2.52 2.83
N SER A 162 4.07 -1.90 2.40
CA SER A 162 5.15 -2.59 1.69
C SER A 162 5.85 -3.64 2.55
N TYR A 163 6.07 -3.35 3.83
CA TYR A 163 6.69 -4.29 4.78
C TYR A 163 5.74 -5.41 5.13
N ALA A 164 4.44 -5.11 5.28
CA ALA A 164 3.42 -6.14 5.44
C ALA A 164 3.45 -7.13 4.26
N ILE A 165 3.51 -6.63 3.02
CA ILE A 165 3.61 -7.47 1.81
C ILE A 165 4.91 -8.28 1.78
N THR A 166 6.07 -7.61 1.89
CA THR A 166 7.37 -8.27 1.75
C THR A 166 7.62 -9.32 2.83
N ASP A 167 7.23 -9.02 4.08
CA ASP A 167 7.39 -9.94 5.20
C ASP A 167 6.36 -11.08 5.16
N ALA A 168 5.14 -10.85 4.64
CA ALA A 168 4.15 -11.91 4.41
C ALA A 168 4.64 -12.94 3.38
N VAL A 169 5.29 -12.50 2.30
CA VAL A 169 5.86 -13.42 1.29
C VAL A 169 6.98 -14.25 1.89
N VAL A 170 7.85 -13.65 2.71
CA VAL A 170 8.91 -14.38 3.42
C VAL A 170 8.31 -15.42 4.38
N ALA A 171 7.27 -15.05 5.13
CA ALA A 171 6.57 -15.96 6.04
C ALA A 171 5.85 -17.09 5.30
N ALA A 172 5.13 -16.80 4.22
CA ALA A 172 4.45 -17.81 3.40
C ALA A 172 5.46 -18.79 2.79
N ARG A 173 6.63 -18.29 2.36
CA ARG A 173 7.72 -19.13 1.88
C ARG A 173 8.32 -20.00 2.99
N ASN A 174 8.47 -19.47 4.19
CA ASN A 174 8.91 -20.25 5.35
C ASN A 174 7.94 -21.38 5.67
N TYR A 175 6.63 -21.10 5.67
CA TYR A 175 5.56 -22.05 5.92
C TYR A 175 5.49 -23.17 4.86
N LEU A 176 5.49 -22.81 3.57
CA LEU A 176 5.30 -23.76 2.48
C LEU A 176 6.60 -24.50 2.07
N GLY A 177 7.75 -24.02 2.52
CA GLY A 177 9.05 -24.66 2.31
C GLY A 177 9.42 -24.81 0.83
N SER A 178 9.81 -26.01 0.42
CA SER A 178 10.23 -26.31 -0.96
C SER A 178 9.08 -26.38 -1.98
N LYS A 179 7.82 -26.25 -1.53
CA LYS A 179 6.65 -26.25 -2.43
C LYS A 179 6.53 -24.96 -3.24
N VAL A 180 7.18 -23.88 -2.81
CA VAL A 180 7.14 -22.57 -3.47
C VAL A 180 8.52 -22.12 -3.95
N SER A 181 8.54 -21.37 -5.05
CA SER A 181 9.77 -20.82 -5.61
C SER A 181 10.21 -19.55 -4.87
N LYS A 182 11.26 -18.89 -5.36
CA LYS A 182 11.64 -17.55 -4.90
C LYS A 182 10.95 -16.44 -5.69
N GLN A 183 10.22 -16.77 -6.75
CA GLN A 183 9.60 -15.79 -7.63
C GLN A 183 8.32 -15.27 -7.01
N TRP A 184 8.17 -13.95 -6.99
CA TRP A 184 6.95 -13.33 -6.50
C TRP A 184 6.66 -12.00 -7.17
N MET A 185 5.39 -11.59 -7.17
CA MET A 185 4.96 -10.28 -7.64
C MET A 185 3.68 -9.83 -6.95
N THR A 186 3.28 -8.58 -7.17
CA THR A 186 2.09 -8.00 -6.53
C THR A 186 0.99 -7.62 -7.53
N VAL A 187 -0.25 -7.74 -7.07
CA VAL A 187 -1.45 -7.23 -7.72
C VAL A 187 -2.28 -6.50 -6.68
N GLY A 188 -2.75 -5.29 -6.98
CA GLY A 188 -3.63 -4.58 -6.04
C GLY A 188 -4.48 -3.50 -6.68
N HIS A 189 -5.57 -3.14 -6.00
CA HIS A 189 -6.53 -2.14 -6.44
C HIS A 189 -6.75 -1.05 -5.37
N SER A 190 -6.83 0.22 -5.76
CA SER A 190 -7.08 1.34 -4.85
C SER A 190 -5.94 1.49 -3.83
N GLN A 191 -6.20 1.41 -2.52
CA GLN A 191 -5.16 1.24 -1.50
C GLN A 191 -4.21 0.07 -1.81
N GLY A 192 -4.73 -1.06 -2.28
CA GLY A 192 -3.91 -2.20 -2.68
C GLY A 192 -3.02 -1.90 -3.87
N GLY A 193 -3.45 -1.01 -4.79
CA GLY A 193 -2.62 -0.53 -5.89
C GLY A 193 -1.47 0.33 -5.37
N HIS A 194 -1.74 1.18 -4.38
CA HIS A 194 -0.71 1.94 -3.65
C HIS A 194 0.29 1.02 -2.94
N ALA A 195 -0.20 0.04 -2.17
CA ALA A 195 0.61 -0.96 -1.48
C ALA A 195 1.46 -1.80 -2.45
N ALA A 196 0.91 -2.19 -3.61
CA ALA A 196 1.62 -2.94 -4.64
C ALA A 196 2.78 -2.13 -5.25
N LEU A 197 2.57 -0.83 -5.53
CA LEU A 197 3.66 0.06 -5.96
C LEU A 197 4.72 0.24 -4.87
N GLY A 198 4.30 0.31 -3.61
CA GLY A 198 5.21 0.32 -2.46
C GLY A 198 6.04 -0.94 -2.36
N ALA A 199 5.42 -2.12 -2.50
CA ALA A 199 6.11 -3.39 -2.50
C ALA A 199 7.16 -3.47 -3.61
N ALA A 200 6.91 -2.85 -4.78
CA ALA A 200 7.93 -2.75 -5.83
C ALA A 200 9.14 -1.91 -5.40
N GLN A 201 8.91 -0.80 -4.69
CA GLN A 201 9.96 0.06 -4.12
C GLN A 201 10.78 -0.65 -3.03
N TYR A 202 10.13 -1.48 -2.20
CA TYR A 202 10.76 -2.15 -1.07
C TYR A 202 11.06 -3.64 -1.31
N ALA A 203 10.93 -4.13 -2.54
CA ALA A 203 11.01 -5.56 -2.87
C ALA A 203 12.31 -6.23 -2.41
N VAL A 204 13.42 -5.49 -2.41
CA VAL A 204 14.74 -5.96 -1.94
C VAL A 204 14.70 -6.47 -0.49
N ARG A 205 13.76 -5.98 0.32
CA ARG A 205 13.55 -6.42 1.70
C ARG A 205 13.27 -7.91 1.80
N ALA A 206 12.45 -8.46 0.89
CA ALA A 206 12.10 -9.87 0.91
C ALA A 206 13.31 -10.77 0.62
N ASN A 207 14.36 -10.25 -0.03
CA ASN A 207 15.51 -11.03 -0.51
C ASN A 207 15.09 -12.24 -1.36
N LEU A 208 14.11 -12.00 -2.22
CA LEU A 208 13.49 -12.95 -3.14
C LEU A 208 13.46 -12.36 -4.56
N ASP A 209 13.11 -13.18 -5.54
CA ASP A 209 13.15 -12.84 -6.96
C ASP A 209 11.86 -12.11 -7.37
N TYR A 210 11.82 -10.79 -7.15
CA TYR A 210 10.65 -9.96 -7.48
C TYR A 210 10.48 -9.78 -8.99
N LYS A 211 9.28 -10.02 -9.51
CA LYS A 211 8.99 -10.00 -10.95
C LYS A 211 8.26 -8.77 -11.45
N GLY A 212 7.58 -8.01 -10.59
CA GLY A 212 6.88 -6.79 -11.00
C GLY A 212 5.60 -6.53 -10.23
N THR A 213 4.79 -5.61 -10.76
CA THR A 213 3.51 -5.18 -10.16
C THR A 213 2.44 -4.98 -11.21
N VAL A 214 1.21 -5.38 -10.90
CA VAL A 214 0.00 -4.83 -11.53
C VAL A 214 -0.75 -3.97 -10.50
N ALA A 215 -0.80 -2.66 -10.73
CA ALA A 215 -1.51 -1.72 -9.87
C ALA A 215 -2.76 -1.19 -10.60
N VAL A 216 -3.93 -1.29 -9.98
CA VAL A 216 -5.19 -0.77 -10.52
C VAL A 216 -5.62 0.42 -9.69
N ALA A 217 -5.89 1.55 -10.34
CA ALA A 217 -6.31 2.81 -9.70
C ALA A 217 -5.56 3.11 -8.38
N PRO A 218 -4.21 3.16 -8.40
CA PRO A 218 -3.42 3.25 -7.17
C PRO A 218 -3.72 4.57 -6.44
N ALA A 219 -4.12 4.48 -5.16
CA ALA A 219 -4.40 5.63 -4.31
C ALA A 219 -3.12 6.42 -3.98
N SER A 220 -2.68 7.28 -4.91
CA SER A 220 -1.49 8.12 -4.77
C SER A 220 -1.86 9.58 -4.57
N ASN A 221 -0.88 10.42 -4.18
CA ASN A 221 -1.03 11.88 -4.07
C ASN A 221 -2.34 12.28 -3.36
N LEU A 222 -2.58 11.77 -2.15
CA LEU A 222 -3.86 11.90 -1.44
C LEU A 222 -4.34 13.34 -1.28
N ALA A 223 -3.42 14.31 -1.15
CA ALA A 223 -3.78 15.74 -1.15
C ALA A 223 -4.48 16.18 -2.44
N LEU A 224 -4.06 15.66 -3.60
CA LEU A 224 -4.68 15.93 -4.89
C LEU A 224 -6.02 15.21 -5.03
N ILE A 225 -6.14 13.96 -4.53
CA ILE A 225 -7.43 13.24 -4.47
C ILE A 225 -8.44 14.06 -3.67
N LEU A 226 -8.07 14.50 -2.47
CA LEU A 226 -8.95 15.30 -1.62
C LEU A 226 -9.33 16.63 -2.30
N ALA A 227 -8.36 17.35 -2.88
CA ALA A 227 -8.62 18.62 -3.53
C ALA A 227 -9.52 18.51 -4.78
N GLU A 228 -9.27 17.55 -5.67
CA GLU A 228 -10.10 17.34 -6.86
C GLU A 228 -11.48 16.77 -6.49
N GLY A 229 -11.56 15.92 -5.45
CA GLY A 229 -12.82 15.44 -4.92
C GLY A 229 -13.70 16.56 -4.37
N GLU A 230 -13.15 17.46 -3.55
CA GLU A 230 -13.88 18.63 -3.02
C GLU A 230 -14.37 19.53 -4.16
N LYS A 231 -13.53 19.75 -5.18
CA LYS A 231 -13.88 20.53 -6.37
C LYS A 231 -15.01 19.86 -7.17
N ALA A 232 -14.94 18.54 -7.37
CA ALA A 232 -15.99 17.79 -8.06
C ALA A 232 -17.32 17.84 -7.29
N ALA A 233 -17.27 17.63 -5.97
CA ALA A 233 -18.45 17.71 -5.11
C ALA A 233 -19.06 19.12 -5.09
N ALA A 234 -18.24 20.18 -5.14
CA ALA A 234 -18.73 21.55 -5.26
C ALA A 234 -19.50 21.80 -6.57
N ALA A 235 -19.04 21.20 -7.68
CA ALA A 235 -19.65 21.32 -9.00
C ALA A 235 -20.86 20.39 -9.24
N GLU A 236 -21.04 19.34 -8.42
CA GLU A 236 -22.17 18.42 -8.53
C GLU A 236 -23.49 19.14 -8.23
N ALA A 237 -24.47 19.00 -9.13
CA ALA A 237 -25.77 19.64 -9.00
C ALA A 237 -26.77 18.76 -8.24
N ASP A 238 -26.63 17.44 -8.35
CA ASP A 238 -27.46 16.48 -7.62
C ASP A 238 -27.02 16.41 -6.16
N LEU A 239 -27.92 16.77 -5.24
CA LEU A 239 -27.63 16.82 -3.81
C LEU A 239 -27.23 15.44 -3.25
N ASN A 240 -27.86 14.37 -3.71
CA ASN A 240 -27.58 13.03 -3.21
C ASN A 240 -26.18 12.58 -3.64
N LYS A 241 -25.82 12.78 -4.91
CA LYS A 241 -24.47 12.50 -5.42
C LYS A 241 -23.41 13.35 -4.73
N LYS A 242 -23.73 14.62 -4.46
CA LYS A 242 -22.85 15.52 -3.70
C LYS A 242 -22.59 14.99 -2.29
N ILE A 243 -23.65 14.62 -1.56
CA ILE A 243 -23.52 14.06 -0.21
C ILE A 243 -22.72 12.75 -0.24
N GLU A 244 -22.96 11.87 -1.20
CA GLU A 244 -22.19 10.62 -1.37
C GLU A 244 -20.69 10.89 -1.55
N ALA A 245 -20.34 11.85 -2.41
CA ALA A 245 -18.94 12.24 -2.64
C ALA A 245 -18.30 12.85 -1.39
N LEU A 246 -18.98 13.79 -0.72
CA LEU A 246 -18.48 14.44 0.50
C LEU A 246 -18.31 13.44 1.65
N ALA A 247 -19.25 12.52 1.83
CA ALA A 247 -19.17 11.48 2.85
C ALA A 247 -17.99 10.53 2.60
N ALA A 248 -17.71 10.17 1.33
CA ALA A 248 -16.55 9.37 0.99
C ALA A 248 -15.23 10.11 1.29
N LEU A 249 -15.13 11.40 0.95
CA LEU A 249 -13.95 12.24 1.24
C LEU A 249 -13.71 12.39 2.75
N ASP A 250 -14.77 12.61 3.52
CA ASP A 250 -14.69 12.66 4.99
C ASP A 250 -14.25 11.31 5.57
N THR A 251 -14.75 10.21 5.02
CA THR A 251 -14.35 8.86 5.44
C THR A 251 -12.86 8.62 5.21
N PHE A 252 -12.34 8.89 4.02
CA PHE A 252 -10.90 8.75 3.78
C PHE A 252 -10.07 9.66 4.68
N THR A 253 -10.53 10.89 4.92
CA THR A 253 -9.85 11.81 5.84
C THR A 253 -9.86 11.28 7.29
N ALA A 254 -10.95 10.63 7.72
CA ALA A 254 -11.04 10.00 9.04
C ALA A 254 -10.10 8.79 9.16
N LEU A 255 -10.09 7.90 8.16
CA LEU A 255 -9.18 6.73 8.13
C LEU A 255 -7.69 7.16 8.11
N ILE A 256 -7.34 8.21 7.36
CA ILE A 256 -5.99 8.80 7.40
C ILE A 256 -5.68 9.33 8.79
N THR A 257 -6.62 10.02 9.43
CA THR A 257 -6.43 10.57 10.79
C THR A 257 -6.20 9.45 11.81
N ALA A 258 -6.99 8.38 11.75
CA ALA A 258 -6.82 7.19 12.58
C ALA A 258 -5.44 6.55 12.37
N GLY A 259 -5.02 6.33 11.12
CA GLY A 259 -3.73 5.74 10.82
C GLY A 259 -2.54 6.59 11.28
N LEU A 260 -2.67 7.92 11.19
CA LEU A 260 -1.64 8.84 11.68
C LEU A 260 -1.51 8.81 13.21
N ARG A 261 -2.59 8.52 13.94
CA ARG A 261 -2.56 8.43 15.40
C ARG A 261 -1.70 7.28 15.91
N ASN A 262 -1.42 6.25 15.09
CA ASN A 262 -0.45 5.20 15.44
C ASN A 262 0.92 5.80 15.86
N GLN A 263 1.48 6.68 15.03
CA GLN A 263 2.77 7.34 15.30
C GLN A 263 2.63 8.73 15.95
N ASN A 264 1.40 9.25 16.02
CA ASN A 264 1.10 10.62 16.48
C ASN A 264 -0.09 10.62 17.44
N SER A 265 0.03 9.95 18.59
CA SER A 265 -1.07 9.78 19.56
C SER A 265 -1.66 11.09 20.11
N SER A 266 -0.95 12.22 19.95
CA SER A 266 -1.46 13.55 20.29
C SER A 266 -2.43 14.12 19.27
N LEU A 267 -2.46 13.62 18.02
CA LEU A 267 -3.37 14.08 16.97
C LEU A 267 -4.81 13.74 17.35
N GLN A 268 -5.68 14.74 17.41
CA GLN A 268 -7.10 14.57 17.75
C GLN A 268 -8.01 14.85 16.55
N TYR A 269 -9.14 14.14 16.44
CA TYR A 269 -10.10 14.34 15.35
C TYR A 269 -10.63 15.77 15.27
N ASN A 270 -10.78 16.48 16.39
CA ASN A 270 -11.24 17.88 16.40
C ASN A 270 -10.23 18.89 15.80
N GLN A 271 -8.98 18.48 15.58
CA GLN A 271 -7.98 19.25 14.83
C GLN A 271 -8.17 19.09 13.31
N VAL A 272 -8.82 18.00 12.88
CA VAL A 272 -9.06 17.65 11.48
C VAL A 272 -10.49 17.94 11.04
N PHE A 273 -11.46 17.72 11.92
CA PHE A 273 -12.89 17.88 11.70
C PHE A 273 -13.50 18.89 12.68
N LYS A 274 -14.54 19.60 12.23
CA LYS A 274 -15.34 20.47 13.09
C LYS A 274 -16.35 19.63 13.87
N SER A 275 -16.75 20.11 15.05
CA SER A 275 -17.80 19.47 15.82
C SER A 275 -19.20 19.70 15.22
N PRO A 276 -20.10 18.69 15.21
CA PRO A 276 -19.96 17.34 15.80
C PRO A 276 -19.40 16.26 14.85
N THR A 277 -18.92 16.64 13.66
CA THR A 277 -18.40 15.68 12.65
C THR A 277 -17.12 14.97 13.11
N ASP A 278 -16.35 15.59 14.01
CA ASP A 278 -15.21 14.96 14.69
C ASP A 278 -15.60 13.69 15.47
N LEU A 279 -16.80 13.64 16.04
CA LEU A 279 -17.32 12.44 16.73
C LEU A 279 -17.61 11.30 15.74
N ILE A 280 -18.07 11.62 14.53
CA ILE A 280 -18.27 10.62 13.48
C ILE A 280 -16.91 10.12 12.96
N ALA A 281 -15.93 11.01 12.85
CA ALA A 281 -14.59 10.65 12.40
C ALA A 281 -13.88 9.70 13.38
N ASP A 282 -14.11 9.86 14.68
CA ASP A 282 -13.56 8.97 15.73
C ASP A 282 -14.02 7.50 15.58
N ASP A 283 -15.21 7.29 15.03
CA ASP A 283 -15.71 5.93 14.73
C ASP A 283 -14.83 5.17 13.72
N ALA A 284 -13.93 5.85 12.98
CA ALA A 284 -12.94 5.20 12.14
C ALA A 284 -12.11 4.15 12.89
N GLU A 285 -11.81 4.36 14.17
CA GLU A 285 -11.01 3.42 14.98
C GLU A 285 -11.78 2.15 15.37
N THR A 286 -13.11 2.12 15.16
CA THR A 286 -13.96 1.01 15.61
C THR A 286 -14.86 0.42 14.51
N ASP A 287 -15.07 1.14 13.41
CA ASP A 287 -16.00 0.75 12.34
C ASP A 287 -15.28 0.67 10.98
N CYS A 288 -15.86 -0.08 10.05
CA CYS A 288 -15.29 -0.27 8.72
C CYS A 288 -15.74 0.83 7.77
N TYR A 289 -15.06 0.94 6.61
CA TYR A 289 -15.21 2.04 5.66
C TYR A 289 -16.69 2.35 5.35
N ASP A 290 -17.48 1.34 5.01
CA ASP A 290 -18.89 1.52 4.65
C ASP A 290 -19.74 2.02 5.84
N GLY A 291 -19.44 1.56 7.06
CA GLY A 291 -20.12 1.99 8.28
C GLY A 291 -19.83 3.45 8.62
N VAL A 292 -18.55 3.84 8.58
CA VAL A 292 -18.10 5.22 8.78
C VAL A 292 -18.70 6.14 7.71
N LYS A 293 -18.65 5.73 6.43
CA LYS A 293 -19.24 6.48 5.32
C LYS A 293 -20.74 6.66 5.50
N ALA A 294 -21.47 5.62 5.89
CA ALA A 294 -22.91 5.70 6.13
C ALA A 294 -23.25 6.68 7.24
N LYS A 295 -22.43 6.78 8.30
CA LYS A 295 -22.60 7.75 9.39
C LYS A 295 -22.37 9.18 8.93
N PHE A 296 -21.30 9.44 8.17
CA PHE A 296 -21.07 10.76 7.57
C PHE A 296 -22.24 11.16 6.66
N LYS A 297 -22.68 10.25 5.78
CA LYS A 297 -23.83 10.46 4.90
C LYS A 297 -25.09 10.80 5.71
N THR A 298 -25.39 10.02 6.75
CA THR A 298 -26.57 10.22 7.61
C THR A 298 -26.52 11.58 8.30
N GLY A 299 -25.34 12.00 8.78
CA GLY A 299 -25.15 13.34 9.36
C GLY A 299 -25.47 14.45 8.36
N MET A 300 -25.02 14.31 7.12
CA MET A 300 -25.29 15.26 6.03
C MET A 300 -26.75 15.26 5.58
N ASP A 301 -27.39 14.08 5.43
CA ASP A 301 -28.79 13.96 5.03
C ASP A 301 -29.74 14.59 6.06
N ASN A 302 -29.42 14.43 7.35
CA ASN A 302 -30.20 14.99 8.45
C ASN A 302 -29.89 16.47 8.73
N TYR A 303 -28.95 17.06 8.00
CA TYR A 303 -28.59 18.45 8.20
C TYR A 303 -29.69 19.37 7.67
N GLY A 304 -30.44 20.01 8.57
CA GLY A 304 -31.52 20.94 8.21
C GLY A 304 -31.07 22.27 7.56
N GLY A 305 -29.78 22.43 7.28
CA GLY A 305 -29.18 23.61 6.64
C GLY A 305 -28.74 23.34 5.19
N VAL A 306 -28.05 24.31 4.59
CA VAL A 306 -27.47 24.15 3.25
C VAL A 306 -26.20 23.30 3.37
N ILE A 307 -26.06 22.23 2.59
CA ILE A 307 -24.94 21.29 2.71
C ILE A 307 -23.54 21.95 2.70
N THR A 308 -23.38 23.09 2.02
CA THR A 308 -22.12 23.86 2.00
C THR A 308 -21.74 24.47 3.35
N SER A 309 -22.68 24.57 4.30
CA SER A 309 -22.43 24.99 5.69
C SER A 309 -22.34 23.82 6.67
N TYR A 310 -22.46 22.56 6.23
CA TYR A 310 -22.29 21.39 7.09
C TYR A 310 -20.86 21.38 7.68
N PRO A 311 -20.69 21.16 9.00
CA PRO A 311 -19.41 21.33 9.67
C PRO A 311 -18.45 20.16 9.39
N ARG A 312 -17.87 20.09 8.19
CA ARG A 312 -16.90 19.06 7.77
C ARG A 312 -15.49 19.33 8.33
N THR A 313 -14.46 19.14 7.51
CA THR A 313 -13.06 19.32 7.88
C THR A 313 -12.73 20.76 8.32
N GLN A 314 -11.69 20.88 9.14
CA GLN A 314 -11.12 22.15 9.59
C GLN A 314 -10.33 22.81 8.46
N THR A 315 -10.42 24.14 8.33
CA THR A 315 -9.54 24.86 7.40
C THR A 315 -8.09 24.65 7.81
N GLY A 316 -7.24 24.19 6.88
CA GLY A 316 -5.81 24.01 7.12
C GLY A 316 -5.42 22.67 7.77
N PHE A 317 -6.32 21.71 7.96
CA PHE A 317 -5.97 20.41 8.55
C PHE A 317 -4.82 19.69 7.81
N MET A 318 -4.73 19.84 6.48
CA MET A 318 -3.65 19.28 5.65
C MET A 318 -2.27 19.88 5.94
N THR A 319 -2.21 21.00 6.67
CA THR A 319 -0.95 21.66 7.10
C THR A 319 -0.53 21.29 8.52
N LEU A 320 -1.34 20.52 9.25
CA LEU A 320 -0.90 19.94 10.52
C LEU A 320 0.33 19.07 10.25
N ALA A 321 1.39 19.25 11.03
CA ALA A 321 2.69 18.60 10.79
C ALA A 321 2.61 17.09 10.48
N PRO A 322 1.89 16.24 11.24
CA PRO A 322 1.79 14.81 10.91
C PRO A 322 1.04 14.56 9.59
N VAL A 323 -0.01 15.34 9.31
CA VAL A 323 -0.81 15.21 8.07
C VAL A 323 0.01 15.67 6.86
N GLN A 324 0.70 16.80 6.97
CA GLN A 324 1.53 17.33 5.89
C GLN A 324 2.65 16.35 5.53
N LYS A 325 3.42 15.87 6.53
CA LYS A 325 4.49 14.89 6.30
C LYS A 325 3.97 13.63 5.62
N PHE A 326 2.82 13.15 6.06
CA PHE A 326 2.19 11.98 5.45
C PHE A 326 1.80 12.22 3.98
N LEU A 327 1.12 13.33 3.69
CA LEU A 327 0.66 13.67 2.35
C LEU A 327 1.81 13.92 1.36
N THR A 328 2.94 14.44 1.83
CA THR A 328 4.08 14.77 0.96
C THR A 328 5.12 13.67 0.87
N THR A 329 5.18 12.76 1.85
CA THR A 329 6.31 11.83 1.99
C THR A 329 5.83 10.41 2.27
N ASP A 330 5.16 10.17 3.41
CA ASP A 330 4.97 8.80 3.91
C ASP A 330 3.97 7.97 3.08
N SER A 331 3.08 8.64 2.36
CA SER A 331 2.05 8.03 1.48
C SER A 331 2.39 8.05 -0.01
N GLN A 332 3.61 8.45 -0.39
CA GLN A 332 3.92 8.71 -1.80
C GLN A 332 4.67 7.53 -2.45
N PRO A 333 4.03 6.73 -3.33
CA PRO A 333 4.72 5.71 -4.11
C PRO A 333 5.59 6.32 -5.20
N LEU A 334 6.42 5.47 -5.83
CA LEU A 334 7.24 5.80 -7.01
C LEU A 334 8.11 7.06 -6.83
N GLN A 335 8.70 7.22 -5.64
CA GLN A 335 9.69 8.27 -5.37
C GLN A 335 11.10 7.87 -5.79
N VAL A 336 11.31 6.59 -6.10
CA VAL A 336 12.57 6.02 -6.63
C VAL A 336 12.31 5.24 -7.91
N GLU A 337 13.34 5.08 -8.74
CA GLU A 337 13.24 4.28 -9.96
C GLU A 337 13.02 2.80 -9.63
N ILE A 338 11.98 2.20 -10.24
CA ILE A 338 11.69 0.78 -10.15
C ILE A 338 12.23 0.07 -11.38
N LYS A 339 13.08 -0.94 -11.14
CA LYS A 339 13.77 -1.69 -12.20
C LYS A 339 12.96 -2.85 -12.76
N THR A 340 11.97 -3.34 -12.01
CA THR A 340 11.05 -4.39 -12.47
C THR A 340 9.85 -3.77 -13.19
N PRO A 341 9.19 -4.51 -14.10
CA PRO A 341 8.01 -4.02 -14.82
C PRO A 341 6.84 -3.66 -13.91
N ILE A 342 6.13 -2.59 -14.26
CA ILE A 342 4.88 -2.15 -13.64
C ILE A 342 3.81 -2.02 -14.73
N ILE A 343 2.63 -2.54 -14.47
CA ILE A 343 1.42 -2.27 -15.28
C ILE A 343 0.44 -1.49 -14.41
N VAL A 344 -0.05 -0.36 -14.92
CA VAL A 344 -1.04 0.48 -14.25
C VAL A 344 -2.33 0.50 -15.06
N TYR A 345 -3.42 0.04 -14.46
CA TYR A 345 -4.77 0.17 -15.00
C TYR A 345 -5.48 1.34 -14.35
N GLN A 346 -6.26 2.09 -15.14
CA GLN A 346 -7.05 3.23 -14.66
C GLN A 346 -8.37 3.35 -15.42
N GLY A 347 -9.45 3.62 -14.71
CA GLY A 347 -10.70 4.08 -15.32
C GLY A 347 -10.70 5.59 -15.48
N GLU A 348 -11.11 6.11 -16.64
CA GLU A 348 -11.21 7.58 -16.84
C GLU A 348 -12.45 8.17 -16.17
N LEU A 349 -13.45 7.34 -15.84
CA LEU A 349 -14.64 7.73 -15.08
C LEU A 349 -14.46 7.51 -13.56
N ASP A 350 -13.24 7.23 -13.10
CA ASP A 350 -12.93 7.03 -11.69
C ASP A 350 -13.11 8.32 -10.90
N THR A 351 -14.08 8.33 -9.98
CA THR A 351 -14.36 9.47 -9.09
C THR A 351 -13.72 9.33 -7.71
N THR A 352 -13.07 8.21 -7.42
CA THR A 352 -12.44 7.91 -6.12
C THR A 352 -10.94 8.19 -6.18
N VAL A 353 -10.27 7.69 -7.22
CA VAL A 353 -8.89 7.99 -7.58
C VAL A 353 -8.92 8.57 -9.00
N PRO A 354 -9.14 9.88 -9.17
CA PRO A 354 -9.29 10.47 -10.49
C PRO A 354 -8.09 10.18 -11.39
N GLN A 355 -8.32 9.91 -12.68
CA GLN A 355 -7.25 9.60 -13.64
C GLN A 355 -6.08 10.59 -13.59
N LYS A 356 -6.37 11.89 -13.44
CA LYS A 356 -5.37 12.95 -13.32
C LYS A 356 -4.38 12.75 -12.17
N VAL A 357 -4.81 12.11 -11.09
CA VAL A 357 -3.96 11.75 -9.95
C VAL A 357 -2.94 10.70 -10.38
N THR A 358 -3.38 9.66 -11.08
CA THR A 358 -2.51 8.63 -11.63
C THR A 358 -1.56 9.20 -12.68
N GLU A 359 -2.04 10.06 -13.57
CA GLU A 359 -1.19 10.76 -14.54
C GLU A 359 -0.15 11.65 -13.85
N PHE A 360 -0.52 12.33 -12.77
CA PHE A 360 0.42 13.13 -11.97
C PHE A 360 1.54 12.25 -11.39
N LEU A 361 1.18 11.10 -10.79
CA LEU A 361 2.13 10.10 -10.30
C LEU A 361 3.08 9.64 -11.42
N LEU A 362 2.53 9.25 -12.58
CA LEU A 362 3.30 8.72 -13.71
C LEU A 362 4.19 9.78 -14.39
N ASN A 363 3.86 11.05 -14.23
CA ASN A 363 4.68 12.16 -14.71
C ASN A 363 5.87 12.50 -13.80
N GLY A 364 5.96 11.89 -12.62
CA GLY A 364 7.09 12.04 -11.70
C GLY A 364 8.42 11.56 -12.29
N ALA A 365 9.53 12.15 -11.83
CA ALA A 365 10.86 11.88 -12.38
C ALA A 365 11.29 10.41 -12.23
N ALA A 366 10.96 9.76 -11.11
CA ALA A 366 11.24 8.35 -10.86
C ALA A 366 10.34 7.42 -11.70
N ALA A 367 9.05 7.73 -11.82
CA ALA A 367 8.12 6.99 -12.66
C ALA A 367 8.57 6.99 -14.13
N LYS A 368 9.02 8.14 -14.66
CA LYS A 368 9.56 8.26 -16.03
C LYS A 368 10.83 7.47 -16.29
N LYS A 369 11.58 7.11 -15.25
CA LYS A 369 12.77 6.23 -15.35
C LYS A 369 12.41 4.76 -15.19
N SER A 370 11.22 4.46 -14.67
CA SER A 370 10.75 3.10 -14.40
C SER A 370 10.10 2.48 -15.63
N GLN A 371 10.05 1.15 -15.70
CA GLN A 371 9.39 0.44 -16.79
C GLN A 371 7.87 0.32 -16.53
N ILE A 372 7.11 1.36 -16.89
CA ILE A 372 5.67 1.44 -16.63
C ILE A 372 4.87 1.32 -17.94
N THR A 373 3.93 0.38 -17.97
CA THR A 373 2.87 0.32 -18.99
C THR A 373 1.58 0.86 -18.40
N TYR A 374 1.08 1.98 -18.94
CA TYR A 374 -0.18 2.60 -18.51
C TYR A 374 -1.33 2.19 -19.45
N ARG A 375 -2.46 1.75 -18.86
CA ARG A 375 -3.65 1.24 -19.56
C ARG A 375 -4.91 1.94 -19.05
N PRO A 376 -5.21 3.17 -19.51
CA PRO A 376 -6.47 3.84 -19.22
C PRO A 376 -7.64 3.19 -19.99
N ASN A 377 -8.85 3.35 -19.49
CA ASN A 377 -10.09 2.97 -20.19
C ASN A 377 -11.19 4.03 -19.97
N ASP A 378 -11.70 4.56 -21.06
CA ASP A 378 -12.65 5.69 -21.13
C ASP A 378 -14.06 5.37 -20.61
N THR A 379 -14.39 4.08 -20.46
CA THR A 379 -15.70 3.61 -19.98
C THR A 379 -15.69 3.08 -18.56
N TYR A 380 -14.52 2.91 -17.95
CA TYR A 380 -14.39 2.29 -16.63
C TYR A 380 -14.36 3.35 -15.53
N ASP A 381 -15.07 3.06 -14.44
CA ASP A 381 -15.00 3.74 -13.15
C ASP A 381 -13.97 3.05 -12.22
N HIS A 382 -13.92 3.48 -10.94
CA HIS A 382 -13.01 2.93 -9.93
C HIS A 382 -13.11 1.40 -9.82
N GLY A 383 -14.32 0.87 -9.66
CA GLY A 383 -14.53 -0.56 -9.41
C GLY A 383 -14.39 -1.41 -10.66
N THR A 384 -14.95 -0.95 -11.78
CA THR A 384 -14.91 -1.64 -13.07
C THR A 384 -13.50 -1.69 -13.65
N ALA A 385 -12.64 -0.71 -13.36
CA ALA A 385 -11.22 -0.75 -13.69
C ALA A 385 -10.52 -2.00 -13.12
N PHE A 386 -10.97 -2.51 -11.98
CA PHE A 386 -10.51 -3.78 -11.41
C PHE A 386 -11.31 -4.96 -11.96
N VAL A 387 -12.62 -4.96 -11.74
CA VAL A 387 -13.49 -6.13 -11.98
C VAL A 387 -13.44 -6.59 -13.44
N TYR A 388 -13.48 -5.68 -14.40
CA TYR A 388 -13.46 -6.02 -15.83
C TYR A 388 -12.08 -6.36 -16.35
N ASN A 389 -11.01 -6.05 -15.60
CA ASN A 389 -9.65 -6.38 -15.96
C ASN A 389 -9.12 -7.65 -15.28
N ILE A 390 -9.88 -8.36 -14.43
CA ILE A 390 -9.37 -9.55 -13.72
C ILE A 390 -8.68 -10.54 -14.66
N ALA A 391 -9.29 -10.88 -15.80
CA ALA A 391 -8.68 -11.79 -16.77
C ALA A 391 -7.38 -11.22 -17.38
N ASN A 392 -7.35 -9.91 -17.67
CA ASN A 392 -6.17 -9.23 -18.21
C ASN A 392 -5.04 -9.18 -17.17
N ILE A 393 -5.36 -8.90 -15.91
CA ILE A 393 -4.43 -8.89 -14.78
C ILE A 393 -3.79 -10.28 -14.63
N VAL A 394 -4.59 -11.36 -14.68
CA VAL A 394 -4.06 -12.73 -14.62
C VAL A 394 -3.14 -13.03 -15.80
N ASN A 395 -3.49 -12.56 -17.01
CA ASN A 395 -2.65 -12.74 -18.20
C ASN A 395 -1.34 -11.94 -18.12
N ASP A 396 -1.38 -10.73 -17.58
CA ASP A 396 -0.19 -9.90 -17.35
C ASP A 396 0.76 -10.55 -16.35
N VAL A 397 0.23 -11.08 -15.24
CA VAL A 397 0.99 -11.87 -14.26
C VAL A 397 1.65 -13.07 -14.93
N LYS A 398 0.91 -13.81 -15.77
CA LYS A 398 1.48 -14.92 -16.55
C LYS A 398 2.61 -14.50 -17.49
N GLY A 399 2.49 -13.31 -18.10
CA GLY A 399 3.53 -12.76 -18.97
C GLY A 399 4.80 -12.36 -18.20
N MET A 400 4.66 -11.72 -17.04
CA MET A 400 5.80 -11.25 -16.23
C MET A 400 6.44 -12.35 -15.38
N MET A 401 5.66 -13.34 -14.95
CA MET A 401 6.10 -14.45 -14.10
C MET A 401 5.51 -15.77 -14.59
N PRO A 402 6.02 -16.33 -15.71
CA PRO A 402 5.48 -17.56 -16.28
C PRO A 402 5.67 -18.77 -15.35
N THR A 403 4.63 -19.58 -15.20
CA THR A 403 4.74 -20.90 -14.55
C THR A 403 5.22 -21.93 -15.57
N THR A 404 6.40 -22.52 -15.35
CA THR A 404 6.88 -23.65 -16.15
C THR A 404 6.15 -24.93 -15.72
N THR A 405 4.91 -25.09 -16.18
CA THR A 405 4.21 -26.37 -16.01
C THR A 405 5.01 -27.46 -16.74
N PRO A 406 5.32 -28.60 -16.13
CA PRO A 406 5.85 -29.72 -16.89
C PRO A 406 4.86 -30.05 -18.01
N ILE A 407 5.33 -30.11 -19.25
CA ILE A 407 4.57 -30.73 -20.34
C ILE A 407 4.37 -32.18 -19.92
N PRO A 408 3.12 -32.68 -19.84
CA PRO A 408 2.84 -34.05 -19.42
C PRO A 408 3.53 -35.11 -20.28
#